data_AF-A0A5J4R8H7-F1
#
_entry.id   AF-A0A5J4R8H7-F1
#
_cell.length_a   1.000
_cell.length_b   1.000
_cell.length_c   1.000
_cell.angle_alpha   90.00
_cell.angle_beta   90.00
_cell.angle_gamma   90.00
#
_symmetry.space_group_name_H-M   'P 1'
#
loop_
_entity.id
_entity.type
_entity.pdbx_description
1 polymer ?
#
loop_
_entity_poly.entity_id
_entity_poly.type
_entity_poly.pdbx_seq_one_letter_code
_entity_poly.pdbx_strand_id
1 'polypeptide(L)'
;MNYLELTGTLIGLLYLWLEYKASIYLWAAGIIMPAIYIFVYYEAGLYADTGINVYYLLAALYGWVLWKRGNGKTEELPITHTPARVLLPVSLILIATFFIIAWLLINYTDSNVPWADSFITALSIVGMWMLAKKYVEQWLVWMVVDVVCCGLYVYKDLYFTSGLYGFYAVIAVFGYFKWKRMMRRSLQHYPLLPLDYCPEAVILAHGEYPAHDLPLSLLKQAKYVVCCDGAANEYVRRGFIPDAIVGDGDSISEEIKIRFANMIHKDTDQETNDQTKAVAFCIAQGKKSIIIVGATGKREDHTLGNISLLMEYAKKVRVQSVTNYGVFTPVCGDATFDCLPGGQVSVFNFGSTQMRGDGLEYPLRRFTNWWQGTLNRSLNDRFVIYANGEYLIFRALP
;
A
#
# COMPACT_ATOMS: atom_id res chain seq x y z
N MET A 1 26.17 -34.58 -15.13
CA MET A 1 24.88 -33.89 -14.93
C MET A 1 23.78 -34.87 -15.32
N ASN A 2 23.01 -35.34 -14.35
CA ASN A 2 21.94 -36.30 -14.61
C ASN A 2 20.73 -35.54 -15.19
N TYR A 3 20.00 -36.11 -16.16
CA TYR A 3 18.82 -35.44 -16.75
C TYR A 3 17.79 -35.03 -15.68
N LEU A 4 17.72 -35.79 -14.59
CA LEU A 4 16.89 -35.53 -13.40
C LEU A 4 17.29 -34.27 -12.62
N GLU A 5 18.58 -34.00 -12.49
CA GLU A 5 19.07 -32.79 -11.78
C GLU A 5 18.74 -31.53 -12.59
N LEU A 6 18.86 -31.62 -13.92
CA LEU A 6 18.54 -30.51 -14.81
C LEU A 6 17.05 -30.20 -14.82
N THR A 7 16.18 -31.21 -14.92
CA THR A 7 14.73 -31.02 -14.89
C THR A 7 14.25 -30.52 -13.54
N GLY A 8 14.79 -31.05 -12.43
CA GLY A 8 14.50 -30.55 -11.08
C GLY A 8 14.90 -29.08 -10.90
N THR A 9 16.07 -28.70 -11.40
CA THR A 9 16.54 -27.30 -11.35
C THR A 9 15.62 -26.35 -12.14
N LEU A 10 15.17 -26.76 -13.34
CA LEU A 10 14.27 -25.94 -14.15
C LEU A 10 12.90 -25.73 -13.49
N ILE A 11 12.35 -26.78 -12.87
CA ILE A 11 11.07 -26.68 -12.13
C ILE A 11 11.24 -25.80 -10.89
N GLY A 12 12.35 -25.95 -10.15
CA GLY A 12 12.67 -25.11 -9.01
C GLY A 12 12.79 -23.63 -9.37
N LEU A 13 13.49 -23.31 -10.47
CA LEU A 13 13.59 -21.95 -11.00
C LEU A 13 12.24 -21.39 -11.44
N LEU A 14 11.39 -22.20 -12.07
CA LEU A 14 10.03 -21.80 -12.44
C LEU A 14 9.19 -21.49 -11.20
N TYR A 15 9.24 -22.35 -10.18
CA TYR A 15 8.57 -22.13 -8.90
C TYR A 15 9.01 -20.81 -8.27
N LEU A 16 10.32 -20.60 -8.16
CA LEU A 16 10.91 -19.39 -7.58
C LEU A 16 10.53 -18.13 -8.36
N TRP A 17 10.45 -18.21 -9.70
CA TRP A 17 10.00 -17.11 -10.54
C TRP A 17 8.52 -16.78 -10.33
N LEU A 18 7.67 -17.79 -10.17
CA LEU A 18 6.24 -17.61 -9.87
C LEU A 18 6.05 -17.00 -8.47
N GLU A 19 6.83 -17.44 -7.49
CA GLU A 19 6.87 -16.89 -6.14
C GLU A 19 7.35 -15.43 -6.16
N TYR A 20 8.43 -15.13 -6.88
CA TYR A 20 8.91 -13.76 -7.08
C TYR A 20 7.82 -12.85 -7.64
N LYS A 21 6.94 -13.35 -8.50
CA LYS A 21 5.77 -12.62 -9.05
C LYS A 21 4.54 -12.60 -8.14
N ALA A 22 4.54 -13.31 -7.01
CA ALA A 22 3.36 -13.56 -6.19
C ALA A 22 2.18 -14.13 -7.00
N SER A 23 2.48 -15.02 -7.95
CA SER A 23 1.48 -15.61 -8.84
C SER A 23 0.82 -16.82 -8.19
N ILE A 24 -0.52 -16.94 -8.31
CA ILE A 24 -1.25 -18.10 -7.78
C ILE A 24 -0.80 -19.43 -8.39
N TYR A 25 -0.25 -19.42 -9.62
CA TYR A 25 0.25 -20.62 -10.29
C TYR A 25 1.44 -21.28 -9.57
N LEU A 26 2.13 -20.57 -8.65
CA LEU A 26 3.17 -21.18 -7.81
C LEU A 26 2.60 -22.37 -7.03
N TRP A 27 1.35 -22.26 -6.58
CA TRP A 27 0.70 -23.30 -5.80
C TRP A 27 0.33 -24.52 -6.65
N ALA A 28 0.07 -24.34 -7.95
CA ALA A 28 -0.12 -25.48 -8.87
C ALA A 28 1.18 -26.28 -9.00
N ALA A 29 2.32 -25.60 -9.18
CA ALA A 29 3.63 -26.26 -9.19
C ALA A 29 3.92 -26.94 -7.83
N GLY A 30 3.61 -26.27 -6.72
CA GLY A 30 3.75 -26.78 -5.35
C GLY A 30 2.79 -27.92 -4.98
N ILE A 31 1.77 -28.22 -5.79
CA ILE A 31 0.89 -29.39 -5.63
C ILE A 31 1.40 -30.53 -6.50
N ILE A 32 1.66 -30.26 -7.78
CA ILE A 32 2.04 -31.29 -8.76
C ILE A 32 3.37 -31.94 -8.37
N MET A 33 4.37 -31.12 -7.99
CA MET A 33 5.71 -31.63 -7.71
C MET A 33 5.74 -32.55 -6.47
N PRO A 34 5.26 -32.14 -5.28
CA PRO A 34 5.26 -33.03 -4.12
C PRO A 34 4.35 -34.25 -4.32
N ALA A 35 3.24 -34.13 -5.05
CA ALA A 35 2.38 -35.28 -5.34
C ALA A 35 3.12 -36.39 -6.10
N ILE A 36 3.94 -36.03 -7.11
CA ILE A 36 4.76 -37.00 -7.84
C ILE A 36 5.80 -37.64 -6.91
N TYR A 37 6.51 -36.83 -6.11
CA TYR A 37 7.57 -37.33 -5.22
C TYR A 37 7.05 -38.21 -4.08
N ILE A 38 5.82 -38.02 -3.61
CA ILE A 38 5.18 -38.92 -2.64
C ILE A 38 5.16 -40.36 -3.17
N PHE A 39 4.75 -40.58 -4.43
CA PHE A 39 4.73 -41.92 -5.02
C PHE A 39 6.14 -42.49 -5.19
N VAL A 40 7.05 -41.69 -5.73
CA VAL A 40 8.45 -42.11 -5.98
C VAL A 40 9.14 -42.53 -4.68
N TYR A 41 9.04 -41.73 -3.63
CA TYR A 41 9.70 -42.03 -2.36
C TYR A 41 9.01 -43.15 -1.58
N TYR A 42 7.69 -43.27 -1.70
CA TYR A 42 6.96 -44.37 -1.07
C TYR A 42 7.34 -45.72 -1.69
N GLU A 43 7.45 -45.81 -3.03
CA GLU A 43 7.92 -47.02 -3.71
C GLU A 43 9.38 -47.35 -3.39
N ALA A 44 10.21 -46.33 -3.19
CA ALA A 44 11.60 -46.48 -2.78
C ALA A 44 11.78 -46.82 -1.28
N GLY A 45 10.70 -46.85 -0.48
CA GLY A 45 10.76 -47.10 0.96
C GLY A 45 11.28 -45.93 1.80
N LEU A 46 11.41 -44.73 1.22
CA LEU A 46 11.90 -43.51 1.86
C LEU A 46 10.76 -42.76 2.58
N TYR A 47 10.26 -43.33 3.68
CA TYR A 47 9.07 -42.82 4.37
C TYR A 47 9.23 -41.40 4.95
N ALA A 48 10.44 -41.01 5.37
CA ALA A 48 10.71 -39.67 5.88
C ALA A 48 10.56 -38.61 4.76
N ASP A 49 11.15 -38.87 3.60
CA ASP A 49 11.03 -38.04 2.40
C ASP A 49 9.58 -38.00 1.87
N THR A 50 8.85 -39.11 1.98
CA THR A 50 7.41 -39.13 1.70
C THR A 50 6.64 -38.20 2.65
N GLY A 51 6.94 -38.25 3.95
CA GLY A 51 6.27 -37.43 4.97
C GLY A 51 6.42 -35.92 4.75
N ILE A 52 7.63 -35.45 4.41
CA ILE A 52 7.85 -34.02 4.15
C ILE A 52 7.14 -33.56 2.86
N ASN A 53 7.07 -34.40 1.83
CA ASN A 53 6.32 -34.09 0.61
C ASN A 53 4.80 -34.07 0.85
N VAL A 54 4.27 -34.92 1.73
CA VAL A 54 2.87 -34.82 2.19
C VAL A 54 2.62 -33.47 2.85
N TYR A 55 3.54 -33.01 3.73
CA TYR A 55 3.42 -31.69 4.32
C TYR A 55 3.41 -30.58 3.25
N TYR A 56 4.34 -30.59 2.30
CA TYR A 56 4.39 -29.58 1.24
C TYR A 56 3.13 -29.58 0.38
N LEU A 57 2.58 -30.75 0.06
CA LEU A 57 1.31 -30.87 -0.66
C LEU A 57 0.16 -30.23 0.12
N LEU A 58 0.03 -30.53 1.42
CA LEU A 58 -1.01 -29.96 2.28
C LEU A 58 -0.85 -28.43 2.43
N ALA A 59 0.39 -27.96 2.63
CA ALA A 59 0.70 -26.54 2.69
C ALA A 59 0.37 -25.84 1.36
N ALA A 60 0.62 -26.49 0.22
CA ALA A 60 0.34 -25.93 -1.08
C ALA A 60 -1.17 -25.85 -1.39
N LEU A 61 -1.93 -26.89 -1.01
CA LEU A 61 -3.40 -26.86 -1.06
C LEU A 61 -3.98 -25.76 -0.16
N TYR A 62 -3.44 -25.63 1.06
CA TYR A 62 -3.82 -24.56 1.98
C TYR A 62 -3.56 -23.17 1.38
N GLY A 63 -2.36 -22.96 0.83
CA GLY A 63 -1.98 -21.73 0.15
C GLY A 63 -2.89 -21.40 -1.03
N TRP A 64 -3.19 -22.38 -1.88
CA TRP A 64 -4.11 -22.23 -3.02
C TRP A 64 -5.50 -21.75 -2.57
N VAL A 65 -6.10 -22.43 -1.59
CA VAL A 65 -7.43 -22.09 -1.07
C VAL A 65 -7.44 -20.69 -0.45
N LEU A 66 -6.42 -20.36 0.34
CA LEU A 66 -6.33 -19.08 1.02
C LEU A 66 -6.12 -17.91 0.04
N TRP A 67 -5.31 -18.10 -0.99
CA TRP A 67 -5.06 -17.07 -2.01
C TRP A 67 -6.28 -16.87 -2.92
N LYS A 68 -7.07 -17.92 -3.17
CA LYS A 68 -8.31 -17.84 -3.96
C LYS A 68 -9.49 -17.21 -3.21
N ARG A 69 -9.56 -17.37 -1.88
CA ARG A 69 -10.65 -16.81 -1.06
C ARG A 69 -10.54 -15.31 -0.78
N GLY A 70 -9.36 -14.71 -0.94
CA GLY A 70 -9.13 -13.30 -0.61
C GLY A 70 -9.37 -12.99 0.88
N ASN A 71 -9.58 -11.71 1.22
CA ASN A 71 -9.80 -11.26 2.61
C ASN A 71 -11.23 -10.75 2.87
N GLY A 72 -12.23 -11.30 2.18
CA GLY A 72 -13.65 -10.92 2.32
C GLY A 72 -14.02 -9.51 1.84
N LYS A 73 -13.04 -8.59 1.70
CA LYS A 73 -13.18 -7.22 1.20
C LYS A 73 -12.48 -6.97 -0.14
N THR A 74 -11.57 -7.86 -0.54
CA THR A 74 -10.81 -7.82 -1.80
C THR A 74 -10.76 -9.21 -2.41
N GLU A 75 -10.87 -9.31 -3.74
CA GLU A 75 -10.79 -10.60 -4.46
C GLU A 75 -9.43 -11.28 -4.29
N GLU A 76 -8.36 -10.52 -4.09
CA GLU A 76 -7.02 -11.04 -3.83
C GLU A 76 -6.58 -10.84 -2.38
N LEU A 77 -5.86 -11.84 -1.83
CA LEU A 77 -5.20 -11.72 -0.53
C LEU A 77 -4.03 -10.71 -0.64
N PRO A 78 -3.99 -9.64 0.18
CA PRO A 78 -2.93 -8.65 0.11
C PRO A 78 -1.62 -9.17 0.73
N ILE A 79 -0.49 -8.67 0.22
CA ILE A 79 0.83 -8.87 0.83
C ILE A 79 0.93 -8.00 2.08
N THR A 80 1.35 -8.55 3.21
CA THR A 80 1.41 -7.84 4.50
C THR A 80 2.68 -8.15 5.29
N HIS A 81 2.96 -7.35 6.32
CA HIS A 81 3.97 -7.68 7.32
C HIS A 81 3.46 -8.73 8.29
N THR A 82 4.36 -9.56 8.81
CA THR A 82 4.07 -10.52 9.87
C THR A 82 3.61 -9.77 11.13
N PRO A 83 2.37 -9.98 11.63
CA PRO A 83 1.87 -9.25 12.78
C PRO A 83 2.68 -9.58 14.04
N ALA A 84 3.05 -8.59 14.84
CA ALA A 84 3.87 -8.78 16.04
C ALA A 84 3.29 -9.80 17.03
N ARG A 85 1.95 -9.84 17.16
CA ARG A 85 1.22 -10.81 17.99
C ARG A 85 1.45 -12.28 17.61
N VAL A 86 1.87 -12.53 16.37
CA VAL A 86 2.08 -13.89 15.84
C VAL A 86 3.54 -14.32 15.94
N LEU A 87 4.47 -13.40 16.21
CA LEU A 87 5.90 -13.72 16.31
C LEU A 87 6.18 -14.72 17.43
N LEU A 88 5.69 -14.45 18.65
CA LEU A 88 5.90 -15.32 19.80
C LEU A 88 5.35 -16.75 19.59
N PRO A 89 4.08 -16.97 19.18
CA PRO A 89 3.60 -18.33 18.94
C PRO A 89 4.33 -19.03 17.78
N VAL A 90 4.70 -18.31 16.71
CA VAL A 90 5.48 -18.90 15.61
C VAL A 90 6.89 -19.28 16.04
N SER A 91 7.56 -18.47 16.86
CA SER A 91 8.87 -18.81 17.42
C SER A 91 8.79 -20.04 18.32
N LEU A 92 7.72 -20.17 19.13
CA LEU A 92 7.52 -21.37 19.96
C LEU A 92 7.28 -22.62 19.10
N ILE A 93 6.47 -22.51 18.05
CA ILE A 93 6.25 -23.62 17.09
C ILE A 93 7.55 -23.99 16.40
N LEU A 94 8.34 -23.01 15.92
CA LEU A 94 9.63 -23.24 15.29
C LEU A 94 10.56 -24.03 16.21
N ILE A 95 10.69 -23.61 17.48
CA ILE A 95 11.55 -24.27 18.47
C ILE A 95 11.04 -25.70 18.76
N ALA A 96 9.74 -25.88 18.95
CA ALA A 96 9.16 -27.20 19.19
C ALA A 96 9.38 -28.14 18.00
N THR A 97 9.08 -27.68 16.77
CA THR A 97 9.29 -28.46 15.54
C THR A 97 10.76 -28.79 15.33
N PHE A 98 11.67 -27.86 15.61
CA PHE A 98 13.11 -28.09 15.55
C PHE A 98 13.55 -29.25 16.45
N PHE A 99 13.18 -29.24 17.73
CA PHE A 99 13.57 -30.29 18.67
C PHE A 99 12.90 -31.64 18.34
N ILE A 100 11.64 -31.64 17.88
CA ILE A 100 10.95 -32.86 17.46
C ILE A 100 11.66 -33.50 16.26
N ILE A 101 12.02 -32.69 15.23
CA ILE A 101 12.72 -33.20 14.05
C ILE A 101 14.13 -33.64 14.42
N ALA A 102 14.85 -32.88 15.25
CA ALA A 102 16.19 -33.26 15.72
C ALA A 102 16.14 -34.62 16.45
N TRP A 103 15.15 -34.81 17.34
CA TRP A 103 14.95 -36.07 18.04
C TRP A 103 14.65 -37.23 17.09
N LEU A 104 13.81 -37.02 16.08
CA LEU A 104 13.55 -38.04 15.05
C LEU A 104 14.81 -38.39 14.27
N LEU A 105 15.57 -37.40 13.82
CA LEU A 105 16.77 -37.62 13.03
C LEU A 105 17.88 -38.33 13.83
N ILE A 106 18.04 -38.00 15.11
CA ILE A 106 19.07 -38.62 15.96
C ILE A 106 18.74 -40.07 16.30
N ASN A 107 17.47 -40.38 16.57
CA ASN A 107 17.08 -41.70 17.11
C ASN A 107 16.63 -42.70 16.05
N TYR A 108 16.20 -42.24 14.87
CA TYR A 108 15.56 -43.09 13.86
C TYR A 108 16.17 -42.97 12.46
N THR A 109 17.23 -42.16 12.27
CA THR A 109 17.87 -42.00 10.97
C THR A 109 19.39 -41.94 11.07
N ASP A 110 20.08 -42.19 9.95
CA ASP A 110 21.53 -42.11 9.84
C ASP A 110 22.01 -40.72 9.40
N SER A 111 21.33 -39.64 9.80
CA SER A 111 21.73 -38.27 9.40
C SER A 111 23.07 -37.89 10.05
N ASN A 112 24.02 -37.45 9.23
CA ASN A 112 25.33 -36.97 9.67
C ASN A 112 25.29 -35.54 10.27
N VAL A 113 24.23 -34.79 10.01
CA VAL A 113 24.08 -33.38 10.44
C VAL A 113 22.67 -33.09 10.97
N PRO A 114 22.17 -33.87 11.95
CA PRO A 114 20.77 -33.86 12.35
C PRO A 114 20.31 -32.50 12.88
N TRP A 115 21.20 -31.75 13.54
CA TRP A 115 20.91 -30.40 14.03
C TRP A 115 20.71 -29.38 12.91
N ALA A 116 21.51 -29.43 11.85
CA ALA A 116 21.38 -28.50 10.74
C ALA A 116 20.18 -28.84 9.85
N ASP A 117 19.97 -30.14 9.58
CA ASP A 117 18.82 -30.64 8.80
C ASP A 117 17.49 -30.31 9.51
N SER A 118 17.41 -30.51 10.83
CA SER A 118 16.22 -30.15 11.63
C SER A 118 15.96 -28.66 11.67
N PHE A 119 17.01 -27.83 11.75
CA PHE A 119 16.89 -26.38 11.74
C PHE A 119 16.31 -25.87 10.42
N ILE A 120 16.88 -26.30 9.28
CA ILE A 120 16.39 -25.94 7.95
C ILE A 120 14.95 -26.41 7.77
N THR A 121 14.64 -27.66 8.12
CA THR A 121 13.30 -28.22 7.93
C THR A 121 12.25 -27.46 8.76
N ALA A 122 12.57 -27.12 10.02
CA ALA A 122 11.68 -26.34 10.86
C ALA A 122 11.44 -24.92 10.30
N LEU A 123 12.50 -24.27 9.79
CA LEU A 123 12.37 -22.98 9.12
C LEU A 123 11.53 -23.06 7.84
N SER A 124 11.70 -24.10 7.01
CA SER A 124 10.92 -24.30 5.78
C SER A 124 9.43 -24.50 6.08
N ILE A 125 9.07 -25.21 7.14
CA ILE A 125 7.67 -25.36 7.59
C ILE A 125 7.07 -23.99 7.94
N VAL A 126 7.79 -23.20 8.73
CA VAL A 126 7.33 -21.84 9.09
C VAL A 126 7.28 -20.93 7.86
N GLY A 127 8.30 -20.99 7.01
CA GLY A 127 8.42 -20.21 5.77
C GLY A 127 7.26 -20.49 4.81
N MET A 128 6.92 -21.76 4.59
CA MET A 128 5.77 -22.16 3.75
C MET A 128 4.44 -21.63 4.30
N TRP A 129 4.24 -21.69 5.62
CA TRP A 129 3.06 -21.11 6.24
C TRP A 129 3.01 -19.58 6.10
N MET A 130 4.15 -18.89 6.26
CA MET A 130 4.27 -17.44 6.07
C MET A 130 4.00 -17.04 4.61
N LEU A 131 4.50 -17.82 3.64
CA LEU A 131 4.23 -17.66 2.22
C LEU A 131 2.73 -17.82 1.92
N ALA A 132 2.09 -18.85 2.48
CA ALA A 132 0.65 -19.06 2.35
C ALA A 132 -0.14 -17.84 2.84
N LYS A 133 0.32 -17.17 3.91
CA LYS A 133 -0.28 -15.93 4.44
C LYS A 133 0.12 -14.65 3.70
N LYS A 134 0.97 -14.73 2.67
CA LYS A 134 1.59 -13.60 1.96
C LYS A 134 2.34 -12.63 2.89
N TYR A 135 3.06 -13.17 3.88
CA TYR A 135 3.94 -12.35 4.71
C TYR A 135 5.27 -12.06 4.00
N VAL A 136 5.70 -10.79 3.98
CA VAL A 136 6.92 -10.38 3.28
C VAL A 136 8.18 -11.01 3.91
N GLU A 137 8.19 -11.18 5.23
CA GLU A 137 9.33 -11.74 5.98
C GLU A 137 9.63 -13.20 5.63
N GLN A 138 8.74 -13.90 4.93
CA GLN A 138 8.98 -15.25 4.45
C GLN A 138 10.25 -15.35 3.59
N TRP A 139 10.56 -14.29 2.82
CA TRP A 139 11.80 -14.20 2.03
C TRP A 139 13.06 -14.17 2.90
N LEU A 140 12.98 -13.62 4.12
CA LEU A 140 14.10 -13.62 5.06
C LEU A 140 14.32 -15.01 5.64
N VAL A 141 13.24 -15.77 5.88
CA VAL A 141 13.31 -17.17 6.30
C VAL A 141 13.98 -18.01 5.22
N TRP A 142 13.57 -17.87 3.95
CA TRP A 142 14.19 -18.59 2.83
C TRP A 142 15.64 -18.19 2.61
N MET A 143 15.99 -16.91 2.74
CA MET A 143 17.38 -16.48 2.69
C MET A 143 18.25 -17.18 3.74
N VAL A 144 17.76 -17.33 4.98
CA VAL A 144 18.49 -18.07 6.02
C VAL A 144 18.62 -19.55 5.66
N VAL A 145 17.51 -20.18 5.23
CA VAL A 145 17.50 -21.58 4.77
C VAL A 145 18.53 -21.79 3.66
N ASP A 146 18.50 -20.95 2.63
CA ASP A 146 19.35 -21.06 1.45
C ASP A 146 20.83 -20.89 1.79
N VAL A 147 21.18 -19.95 2.68
CA VAL A 147 22.56 -19.74 3.12
C VAL A 147 23.08 -20.94 3.92
N VAL A 148 22.27 -21.51 4.83
CA VAL A 148 22.67 -22.69 5.60
C VAL A 148 22.79 -23.92 4.69
N CYS A 149 21.84 -24.13 3.77
CA CYS A 149 21.90 -25.18 2.74
C CYS A 149 23.15 -25.04 1.87
N CYS A 150 23.46 -23.84 1.42
CA CYS A 150 24.65 -23.55 0.62
C CYS A 150 25.93 -24.04 1.33
N GLY A 151 26.10 -23.69 2.61
CA GLY A 151 27.24 -24.14 3.43
C GLY A 151 27.27 -25.65 3.68
N LEU A 152 26.11 -26.26 3.99
CA LEU A 152 26.01 -27.72 4.18
C LEU A 152 26.37 -28.50 2.91
N TYR A 153 25.97 -28.00 1.73
CA TYR A 153 26.30 -28.66 0.48
C TYR A 153 27.76 -28.46 0.06
N VAL A 154 28.42 -27.37 0.46
CA VAL A 154 29.90 -27.29 0.37
C VAL A 154 30.54 -28.37 1.24
N TYR A 155 30.09 -28.54 2.48
CA TYR A 155 30.61 -29.56 3.40
C TYR A 155 30.39 -31.00 2.88
N LYS A 156 29.34 -31.23 2.10
CA LYS A 156 29.03 -32.53 1.47
C LYS A 156 29.66 -32.71 0.08
N ASP A 157 30.59 -31.84 -0.33
CA ASP A 157 31.25 -31.83 -1.66
C ASP A 157 30.28 -31.71 -2.87
N LEU A 158 29.08 -31.16 -2.65
CA LEU A 158 28.04 -30.93 -3.65
C LEU A 158 28.08 -29.49 -4.17
N TYR A 159 29.17 -29.11 -4.84
CA TYR A 159 29.44 -27.73 -5.27
C TYR A 159 28.37 -27.14 -6.21
N PHE A 160 27.80 -27.94 -7.12
CA PHE A 160 26.76 -27.46 -8.04
C PHE A 160 25.49 -27.05 -7.28
N THR A 161 25.00 -27.93 -6.41
CA THR A 161 23.82 -27.69 -5.58
C THR A 161 24.06 -26.53 -4.62
N SER A 162 25.25 -26.44 -4.03
CA SER A 162 25.64 -25.30 -3.20
C SER A 162 25.54 -23.97 -3.96
N GLY A 163 26.09 -23.90 -5.18
CA GLY A 163 25.99 -22.71 -6.03
C GLY A 163 24.54 -22.32 -6.36
N LEU A 164 23.66 -23.31 -6.58
CA LEU A 164 22.24 -23.09 -6.83
C LEU A 164 21.52 -22.47 -5.61
N TYR A 165 21.78 -22.97 -4.40
CA TYR A 165 21.23 -22.37 -3.18
C TYR A 165 21.81 -20.97 -2.90
N GLY A 166 23.08 -20.74 -3.20
CA GLY A 166 23.66 -19.40 -3.16
C GLY A 166 22.94 -18.42 -4.11
N PHE A 167 22.56 -18.87 -5.30
CA PHE A 167 21.76 -18.10 -6.23
C PHE A 167 20.33 -17.85 -5.73
N TYR A 168 19.69 -18.84 -5.11
CA TYR A 168 18.37 -18.68 -4.47
C TYR A 168 18.39 -17.66 -3.35
N ALA A 169 19.42 -17.65 -2.50
CA ALA A 169 19.60 -16.64 -1.46
C ALA A 169 19.65 -15.21 -2.03
N VAL A 170 20.34 -15.00 -3.16
CA VAL A 170 20.39 -13.71 -3.85
C VAL A 170 18.99 -13.31 -4.36
N ILE A 171 18.26 -14.24 -4.98
CA ILE A 171 16.88 -13.99 -5.41
C ILE A 171 15.98 -13.66 -4.23
N ALA A 172 16.14 -14.33 -3.09
CA ALA A 172 15.33 -14.10 -1.91
C ALA A 172 15.44 -12.65 -1.40
N VAL A 173 16.66 -12.07 -1.45
CA VAL A 173 16.88 -10.65 -1.14
C VAL A 173 16.09 -9.75 -2.10
N PHE A 174 16.17 -9.99 -3.41
CA PHE A 174 15.40 -9.22 -4.39
C PHE A 174 13.89 -9.42 -4.24
N GLY A 175 13.45 -10.65 -3.94
CA GLY A 175 12.06 -11.01 -3.65
C GLY A 175 11.51 -10.22 -2.47
N TYR A 176 12.27 -10.14 -1.36
CA TYR A 176 11.93 -9.35 -0.19
C TYR A 176 11.67 -7.88 -0.54
N PHE A 177 12.62 -7.22 -1.24
CA PHE A 177 12.46 -5.81 -1.62
C PHE A 177 11.31 -5.58 -2.59
N LYS A 178 11.09 -6.49 -3.55
CA LYS A 178 9.97 -6.41 -4.48
C LYS A 178 8.64 -6.55 -3.77
N TRP A 179 8.47 -7.55 -2.92
CA TRP A 179 7.24 -7.77 -2.16
C TRP A 179 6.97 -6.62 -1.18
N LYS A 180 8.02 -6.05 -0.56
CA LYS A 180 7.91 -4.84 0.25
C LYS A 180 7.40 -3.63 -0.56
N ARG A 181 7.84 -3.49 -1.81
CA ARG A 181 7.32 -2.45 -2.73
C ARG A 181 5.87 -2.72 -3.14
N MET A 182 5.51 -3.98 -3.41
CA MET A 182 4.13 -4.39 -3.73
C MET A 182 3.18 -4.18 -2.55
N MET A 183 3.61 -4.48 -1.32
CA MET A 183 2.84 -4.22 -0.10
C MET A 183 2.60 -2.72 0.12
N ARG A 184 3.59 -1.86 -0.16
CA ARG A 184 3.39 -0.40 -0.14
C ARG A 184 2.38 0.10 -1.18
N ARG A 185 2.03 -0.72 -2.17
CA ARG A 185 0.92 -0.51 -3.12
C ARG A 185 -0.40 -1.11 -2.61
N SER A 186 -0.63 -1.20 -1.29
CA SER A 186 -2.00 -1.33 -0.80
C SER A 186 -2.79 -0.10 -1.28
N LEU A 187 -3.76 -0.32 -2.17
CA LEU A 187 -4.56 0.71 -2.81
C LEU A 187 -4.97 1.79 -1.80
N GLN A 188 -4.53 3.03 -2.02
CA GLN A 188 -4.97 4.14 -1.18
C GLN A 188 -6.49 4.27 -1.33
N HIS A 189 -7.22 4.31 -0.21
CA HIS A 189 -8.68 4.34 -0.23
C HIS A 189 -9.22 5.73 0.09
N TYR A 190 -10.02 6.26 -0.84
CA TYR A 190 -10.65 7.57 -0.76
C TYR A 190 -12.17 7.41 -0.76
N PRO A 191 -12.81 7.39 0.43
CA PRO A 191 -14.26 7.30 0.51
C PRO A 191 -14.94 8.57 -0.03
N LEU A 192 -16.25 8.49 -0.21
CA LEU A 192 -17.08 9.69 -0.31
C LEU A 192 -17.07 10.43 1.04
N LEU A 193 -17.08 11.77 1.00
CA LEU A 193 -17.16 12.59 2.20
C LEU A 193 -18.64 12.76 2.57
N PRO A 194 -19.13 12.16 3.67
CA PRO A 194 -20.51 12.37 4.10
C PRO A 194 -20.67 13.75 4.75
N LEU A 195 -21.91 14.25 4.85
CA LEU A 195 -22.20 15.57 5.41
C LEU A 195 -21.90 15.66 6.92
N ASP A 196 -21.88 14.54 7.63
CA ASP A 196 -21.53 14.38 9.05
C ASP A 196 -20.04 14.08 9.28
N TYR A 197 -19.21 14.21 8.23
CA TYR A 197 -17.77 14.06 8.36
C TYR A 197 -17.18 15.21 9.19
N CYS A 198 -16.49 14.84 10.28
CA CYS A 198 -15.78 15.76 11.16
C CYS A 198 -14.27 15.79 10.82
N PRO A 199 -13.79 16.74 10.00
CA PRO A 199 -12.38 16.85 9.64
C PRO A 199 -11.52 17.30 10.83
N GLU A 200 -10.27 16.84 10.84
CA GLU A 200 -9.27 17.22 11.84
C GLU A 200 -8.88 18.70 11.74
N ALA A 201 -8.71 19.20 10.52
CA ALA A 201 -8.50 20.61 10.22
C ALA A 201 -9.13 20.98 8.86
N VAL A 202 -9.73 22.17 8.79
CA VAL A 202 -10.22 22.78 7.55
C VAL A 202 -9.52 24.11 7.32
N ILE A 203 -8.98 24.28 6.11
CA ILE A 203 -8.42 25.55 5.66
C ILE A 203 -9.46 26.24 4.77
N LEU A 204 -9.87 27.44 5.15
CA LEU A 204 -10.67 28.33 4.30
C LEU A 204 -9.71 29.25 3.52
N ALA A 205 -9.52 28.94 2.25
CA ALA A 205 -8.69 29.72 1.34
C ALA A 205 -9.39 31.01 0.87
N HIS A 206 -8.65 31.90 0.21
CA HIS A 206 -9.12 33.24 -0.19
C HIS A 206 -9.86 33.28 -1.55
N GLY A 207 -10.53 32.21 -1.96
CA GLY A 207 -11.39 32.16 -3.15
C GLY A 207 -12.83 32.59 -2.86
N GLU A 208 -13.77 32.08 -3.65
CA GLU A 208 -15.20 32.24 -3.39
C GLU A 208 -15.59 31.47 -2.14
N TYR A 209 -16.42 32.08 -1.29
CA TYR A 209 -16.87 31.43 -0.07
C TYR A 209 -17.75 30.21 -0.41
N PRO A 210 -17.63 29.07 0.30
CA PRO A 210 -18.43 27.89 0.01
C PRO A 210 -19.95 28.15 0.02
N ALA A 211 -20.63 27.64 -1.00
CA ALA A 211 -22.08 27.74 -1.17
C ALA A 211 -22.78 26.37 -1.16
N HIS A 212 -22.07 25.30 -1.51
CA HIS A 212 -22.61 23.94 -1.50
C HIS A 212 -22.66 23.35 -0.07
N ASP A 213 -23.63 22.48 0.21
CA ASP A 213 -23.86 21.90 1.54
C ASP A 213 -22.64 21.16 2.10
N LEU A 214 -21.95 20.37 1.26
CA LEU A 214 -20.75 19.64 1.66
C LEU A 214 -19.62 20.53 2.23
N PRO A 215 -19.02 21.47 1.48
CA PRO A 215 -17.96 22.33 2.05
C PRO A 215 -18.46 23.19 3.22
N LEU A 216 -19.74 23.57 3.25
CA LEU A 216 -20.34 24.26 4.41
C LEU A 216 -20.44 23.37 5.65
N SER A 217 -20.81 22.08 5.50
CA SER A 217 -20.88 21.15 6.63
C SER A 217 -19.50 20.84 7.18
N LEU A 218 -18.50 20.72 6.31
CA LEU A 218 -17.10 20.53 6.68
C LEU A 218 -16.57 21.71 7.51
N LEU A 219 -16.89 22.97 7.14
CA LEU A 219 -16.53 24.14 7.93
C LEU A 219 -17.20 24.18 9.31
N LYS A 220 -18.45 23.72 9.39
CA LYS A 220 -19.22 23.72 10.66
C LYS A 220 -18.75 22.62 11.62
N GLN A 221 -18.35 21.47 11.08
CA GLN A 221 -17.98 20.29 11.86
C GLN A 221 -16.48 20.15 12.12
N ALA A 222 -15.66 20.99 11.49
CA ALA A 222 -14.22 20.97 11.69
C ALA A 222 -13.85 21.13 13.17
N LYS A 223 -12.89 20.33 13.63
CA LYS A 223 -12.31 20.50 14.97
C LYS A 223 -11.36 21.70 15.06
N TYR A 224 -10.89 22.18 13.91
CA TYR A 224 -9.92 23.25 13.81
C TYR A 224 -10.07 23.95 12.46
N VAL A 225 -10.35 25.25 12.46
CA VAL A 225 -10.54 26.05 11.25
C VAL A 225 -9.43 27.09 11.13
N VAL A 226 -8.71 27.03 10.01
CA VAL A 226 -7.66 27.99 9.64
C VAL A 226 -8.14 28.84 8.49
N CYS A 227 -8.22 30.14 8.67
CA CYS A 227 -8.58 31.07 7.59
C CYS A 227 -7.32 31.67 6.96
N CYS A 228 -7.27 31.68 5.62
CA CYS A 228 -6.23 32.39 4.87
C CYS A 228 -6.56 33.88 4.79
N ASP A 229 -5.76 34.71 5.45
CA ASP A 229 -5.77 36.17 5.40
C ASP A 229 -7.20 36.76 5.33
N GLY A 230 -7.56 37.46 4.25
CA GLY A 230 -8.87 38.10 4.11
C GLY A 230 -10.07 37.16 4.07
N ALA A 231 -9.89 35.83 4.01
CA ALA A 231 -10.98 34.87 4.09
C ALA A 231 -11.62 34.85 5.49
N ALA A 232 -10.86 35.26 6.51
CA ALA A 232 -11.35 35.43 7.87
C ALA A 232 -12.49 36.47 7.95
N ASN A 233 -12.47 37.50 7.10
CA ASN A 233 -13.46 38.57 7.10
C ASN A 233 -14.89 38.03 6.92
N GLU A 234 -15.10 37.19 5.91
CA GLU A 234 -16.41 36.62 5.60
C GLU A 234 -16.81 35.52 6.61
N TYR A 235 -15.83 34.75 7.08
CA TYR A 235 -16.05 33.71 8.10
C TYR A 235 -16.57 34.31 9.42
N VAL A 236 -15.94 35.39 9.89
CA VAL A 236 -16.34 36.12 11.10
C VAL A 236 -17.67 36.86 10.91
N ARG A 237 -17.89 37.47 9.74
CA ARG A 237 -19.16 38.16 9.42
C ARG A 237 -20.36 37.22 9.54
N ARG A 238 -20.17 35.93 9.24
CA ARG A 238 -21.20 34.88 9.37
C ARG A 238 -21.36 34.35 10.79
N GLY A 239 -20.66 34.92 11.77
CA GLY A 239 -20.77 34.59 13.19
C GLY A 239 -19.88 33.44 13.65
N PHE A 240 -18.94 32.97 12.81
CA PHE A 240 -18.00 31.93 13.19
C PHE A 240 -16.71 32.51 13.78
N ILE A 241 -15.99 31.68 14.54
CA ILE A 241 -14.71 32.05 15.16
C ILE A 241 -13.63 31.14 14.58
N PRO A 242 -12.62 31.68 13.87
CA PRO A 242 -11.51 30.87 13.38
C PRO A 242 -10.60 30.46 14.55
N ASP A 243 -9.97 29.29 14.46
CA ASP A 243 -8.94 28.85 15.43
C ASP A 243 -7.57 29.45 15.13
N ALA A 244 -7.29 29.73 13.85
CA ALA A 244 -6.11 30.45 13.42
C ALA A 244 -6.40 31.26 12.14
N ILE A 245 -5.74 32.40 12.01
CA ILE A 245 -5.70 33.18 10.78
C ILE A 245 -4.25 33.23 10.32
N VAL A 246 -3.98 32.79 9.10
CA VAL A 246 -2.61 32.66 8.55
C VAL A 246 -2.50 33.48 7.27
N GLY A 247 -1.46 34.30 7.18
CA GLY A 247 -1.20 35.16 6.02
C GLY A 247 -0.22 36.29 6.35
N ASP A 248 -0.09 37.25 5.45
CA ASP A 248 0.66 38.50 5.69
C ASP A 248 -0.12 39.48 6.59
N GLY A 249 -1.45 39.37 6.60
CA GLY A 249 -2.36 40.18 7.40
C GLY A 249 -2.83 41.46 6.71
N ASP A 250 -2.51 41.65 5.42
CA ASP A 250 -2.82 42.88 4.70
C ASP A 250 -4.29 42.94 4.26
N SER A 251 -4.92 41.79 3.99
CA SER A 251 -6.34 41.75 3.57
C SER A 251 -7.32 41.56 4.73
N ILE A 252 -6.84 41.51 5.98
CA ILE A 252 -7.69 41.40 7.18
C ILE A 252 -8.23 42.78 7.57
N SER A 253 -9.52 42.90 7.91
CA SER A 253 -10.08 44.15 8.42
C SER A 253 -9.49 44.54 9.78
N GLU A 254 -9.37 45.84 10.05
CA GLU A 254 -8.83 46.34 11.33
C GLU A 254 -9.62 45.83 12.55
N GLU A 255 -10.93 45.67 12.42
CA GLU A 255 -11.77 45.07 13.46
C GLU A 255 -11.33 43.64 13.82
N ILE A 256 -11.02 42.82 12.81
CA ILE A 256 -10.59 41.43 13.01
C ILE A 256 -9.15 41.39 13.51
N LYS A 257 -8.27 42.28 13.03
CA LYS A 257 -6.90 42.41 13.56
C LYS A 257 -6.90 42.68 15.05
N ILE A 258 -7.77 43.57 15.52
CA ILE A 258 -7.89 43.89 16.95
C ILE A 258 -8.52 42.71 17.71
N ARG A 259 -9.65 42.18 17.21
CA ARG A 259 -10.43 41.16 17.91
C ARG A 259 -9.72 39.81 18.02
N PHE A 260 -8.95 39.44 17.00
CA PHE A 260 -8.30 38.13 16.88
C PHE A 260 -6.77 38.22 16.84
N ALA A 261 -6.19 39.28 17.39
CA ALA A 261 -4.75 39.52 17.39
C ALA A 261 -3.90 38.30 17.82
N ASN A 262 -4.35 37.56 18.84
CA ASN A 262 -3.66 36.38 19.38
C ASN A 262 -3.76 35.13 18.49
N MET A 263 -4.63 35.13 17.49
CA MET A 263 -4.89 34.01 16.58
C MET A 263 -4.32 34.25 15.19
N ILE A 264 -3.75 35.44 14.94
CA ILE A 264 -3.12 35.81 13.69
C ILE A 264 -1.66 35.36 13.72
N HIS A 265 -1.34 34.41 12.85
CA HIS A 265 0.01 33.93 12.61
C HIS A 265 0.55 34.58 11.34
N LYS A 266 1.33 35.64 11.54
CA LYS A 266 1.97 36.36 10.44
C LYS A 266 3.14 35.56 9.89
N ASP A 267 3.13 35.37 8.57
CA ASP A 267 4.25 34.81 7.84
C ASP A 267 4.63 35.78 6.70
N THR A 268 5.80 36.39 6.84
CA THR A 268 6.31 37.44 5.94
C THR A 268 6.96 36.92 4.67
N ASP A 269 7.01 35.60 4.48
CA ASP A 269 7.53 35.02 3.25
C ASP A 269 6.65 35.42 2.05
N GLN A 270 7.18 36.26 1.15
CA GLN A 270 6.45 36.71 -0.04
C GLN A 270 6.53 35.71 -1.21
N GLU A 271 7.38 34.68 -1.12
CA GLU A 271 7.51 33.68 -2.19
C GLU A 271 6.42 32.60 -2.12
N THR A 272 5.75 32.45 -0.97
CA THR A 272 4.72 31.43 -0.75
C THR A 272 3.32 32.03 -0.62
N ASN A 273 2.32 31.36 -1.20
CA ASN A 273 0.93 31.79 -1.10
C ASN A 273 0.31 31.44 0.26
N ASP A 274 -0.77 32.13 0.63
CA ASP A 274 -1.43 31.95 1.94
C ASP A 274 -1.95 30.53 2.17
N GLN A 275 -2.37 29.85 1.11
CA GLN A 275 -2.77 28.44 1.20
C GLN A 275 -1.60 27.54 1.61
N THR A 276 -0.40 27.75 1.05
CA THR A 276 0.82 27.02 1.40
C THR A 276 1.20 27.26 2.84
N LYS A 277 1.16 28.53 3.27
CA LYS A 277 1.42 28.94 4.66
C LYS A 277 0.44 28.28 5.64
N ALA A 278 -0.85 28.29 5.33
CA ALA A 278 -1.88 27.64 6.15
C ALA A 278 -1.69 26.12 6.24
N VAL A 279 -1.30 25.45 5.14
CA VAL A 279 -0.99 24.01 5.15
C VAL A 279 0.26 23.74 6.01
N ALA A 280 1.32 24.53 5.85
CA ALA A 280 2.54 24.41 6.64
C ALA A 280 2.27 24.61 8.15
N PHE A 281 1.44 25.59 8.49
CA PHE A 281 0.99 25.83 9.85
C PHE A 281 0.23 24.63 10.43
N CYS A 282 -0.73 24.07 9.69
CA CYS A 282 -1.46 22.87 10.13
C CYS A 282 -0.50 21.67 10.35
N ILE A 283 0.49 21.47 9.48
CA ILE A 283 1.49 20.41 9.64
C ILE A 283 2.33 20.64 10.90
N ALA A 284 2.76 21.88 11.16
CA ALA A 284 3.51 22.24 12.37
C ALA A 284 2.69 22.00 13.66
N GLN A 285 1.37 22.16 13.60
CA GLN A 285 0.44 21.81 14.68
C GLN A 285 0.15 20.29 14.78
N GLY A 286 0.85 19.45 14.01
CA GLY A 286 0.73 17.99 14.05
C GLY A 286 -0.51 17.44 13.35
N LYS A 287 -1.21 18.24 12.54
CA LYS A 287 -2.41 17.80 11.80
C LYS A 287 -2.04 16.84 10.69
N LYS A 288 -2.74 15.70 10.59
CA LYS A 288 -2.44 14.63 9.63
C LYS A 288 -3.38 14.61 8.44
N SER A 289 -4.58 15.18 8.59
CA SER A 289 -5.59 15.28 7.54
C SER A 289 -6.14 16.69 7.44
N ILE A 290 -6.05 17.28 6.25
CA ILE A 290 -6.45 18.66 5.99
C ILE A 290 -7.47 18.67 4.85
N ILE A 291 -8.56 19.40 5.03
CA ILE A 291 -9.48 19.73 3.94
C ILE A 291 -9.35 21.21 3.60
N ILE A 292 -9.24 21.53 2.32
CA ILE A 292 -9.21 22.91 1.84
C ILE A 292 -10.56 23.23 1.19
N VAL A 293 -11.16 24.35 1.57
CA VAL A 293 -12.40 24.87 0.98
C VAL A 293 -12.20 26.30 0.54
N GLY A 294 -13.03 26.77 -0.41
CA GLY A 294 -12.93 28.14 -0.93
C GLY A 294 -11.60 28.43 -1.64
N ALA A 295 -10.98 27.42 -2.26
CA ALA A 295 -9.71 27.59 -2.98
C ALA A 295 -9.88 28.08 -4.43
N THR A 296 -11.11 28.15 -4.94
CA THR A 296 -11.47 28.43 -6.34
C THR A 296 -12.53 29.54 -6.43
N GLY A 297 -12.89 29.98 -7.64
CA GLY A 297 -14.06 30.85 -7.87
C GLY A 297 -13.81 32.36 -7.84
N LYS A 298 -12.54 32.78 -7.74
CA LYS A 298 -12.09 34.16 -8.02
C LYS A 298 -11.19 34.14 -9.24
N ARG A 299 -9.97 34.70 -9.14
CA ARG A 299 -9.00 34.69 -10.25
C ARG A 299 -8.57 33.28 -10.62
N GLU A 300 -8.47 33.02 -11.91
CA GLU A 300 -8.17 31.71 -12.48
C GLU A 300 -6.72 31.29 -12.25
N ASP A 301 -5.77 32.23 -12.26
CA ASP A 301 -4.37 31.98 -11.95
C ASP A 301 -4.19 31.48 -10.51
N HIS A 302 -4.87 32.11 -9.56
CA HIS A 302 -4.92 31.64 -8.16
C HIS A 302 -5.58 30.27 -8.08
N THR A 303 -6.68 30.05 -8.80
CA THR A 303 -7.39 28.77 -8.84
C THR A 303 -6.48 27.64 -9.33
N LEU A 304 -5.76 27.84 -10.44
CA LEU A 304 -4.83 26.86 -10.99
C LEU A 304 -3.62 26.62 -10.08
N GLY A 305 -3.08 27.68 -9.47
CA GLY A 305 -2.01 27.57 -8.48
C GLY A 305 -2.44 26.73 -7.27
N ASN A 306 -3.58 27.05 -6.68
CA ASN A 306 -4.14 26.37 -5.51
C ASN A 306 -4.43 24.89 -5.77
N ILE A 307 -4.93 24.56 -6.97
CA ILE A 307 -5.22 23.17 -7.37
C ILE A 307 -3.92 22.40 -7.63
N SER A 308 -2.94 23.00 -8.32
CA SER A 308 -1.67 22.31 -8.63
C SER A 308 -0.83 22.03 -7.39
N LEU A 309 -0.84 22.93 -6.40
CA LEU A 309 -0.13 22.76 -5.13
C LEU A 309 -0.63 21.58 -4.28
N LEU A 310 -1.85 21.07 -4.52
CA LEU A 310 -2.33 19.85 -3.84
C LEU A 310 -1.38 18.66 -4.03
N MET A 311 -0.72 18.56 -5.19
CA MET A 311 0.24 17.49 -5.47
C MET A 311 1.49 17.60 -4.60
N GLU A 312 1.95 18.82 -4.30
CA GLU A 312 3.08 19.04 -3.40
C GLU A 312 2.72 18.78 -1.94
N TYR A 313 1.51 19.17 -1.53
CA TYR A 313 1.02 18.91 -0.17
C TYR A 313 0.81 17.42 0.12
N ALA A 314 0.35 16.65 -0.87
CA ALA A 314 0.12 15.21 -0.75
C ALA A 314 1.38 14.41 -0.36
N LYS A 315 2.57 14.95 -0.66
CA LYS A 315 3.86 14.37 -0.26
C LYS A 315 4.12 14.49 1.25
N LYS A 316 3.44 15.41 1.94
CA LYS A 316 3.67 15.76 3.35
C LYS A 316 2.49 15.41 4.25
N VAL A 317 1.26 15.57 3.77
CA VAL A 317 0.03 15.42 4.56
C VAL A 317 -1.13 14.92 3.69
N ARG A 318 -2.10 14.22 4.30
CA ARG A 318 -3.33 13.84 3.59
C ARG A 318 -4.15 15.11 3.36
N VAL A 319 -4.35 15.48 2.10
CA VAL A 319 -5.09 16.70 1.73
C VAL A 319 -6.13 16.43 0.65
N GLN A 320 -7.28 17.09 0.74
CA GLN A 320 -8.28 17.15 -0.33
C GLN A 320 -8.81 18.59 -0.43
N SER A 321 -9.13 19.05 -1.64
CA SER A 321 -9.80 20.34 -1.83
C SER A 321 -11.25 20.10 -2.24
N VAL A 322 -12.19 20.65 -1.48
CA VAL A 322 -13.62 20.54 -1.72
C VAL A 322 -14.13 21.87 -2.25
N THR A 323 -14.71 21.84 -3.45
CA THR A 323 -15.31 23.01 -4.11
C THR A 323 -16.83 22.92 -4.05
N ASN A 324 -17.52 23.91 -4.64
CA ASN A 324 -18.97 23.87 -4.79
C ASN A 324 -19.45 22.79 -5.79
N TYR A 325 -18.54 22.23 -6.59
CA TYR A 325 -18.88 21.32 -7.70
C TYR A 325 -18.27 19.93 -7.55
N GLY A 326 -17.33 19.72 -6.64
CA GLY A 326 -16.56 18.47 -6.59
C GLY A 326 -15.45 18.45 -5.56
N VAL A 327 -14.76 17.31 -5.52
CA VAL A 327 -13.63 17.07 -4.63
C VAL A 327 -12.39 16.77 -5.47
N PHE A 328 -11.37 17.61 -5.34
CA PHE A 328 -10.02 17.35 -5.83
C PHE A 328 -9.24 16.50 -4.84
N THR A 329 -8.67 15.40 -5.32
CA THR A 329 -7.91 14.43 -4.53
C THR A 329 -6.57 14.17 -5.23
N PRO A 330 -5.44 14.64 -4.67
CA PRO A 330 -4.11 14.33 -5.19
C PRO A 330 -3.68 12.92 -4.81
N VAL A 331 -3.07 12.19 -5.74
CA VAL A 331 -2.79 10.76 -5.57
C VAL A 331 -1.44 10.40 -6.20
N CYS A 332 -0.73 9.49 -5.55
CA CYS A 332 0.49 8.87 -6.09
C CYS A 332 0.39 7.36 -5.99
N GLY A 333 0.49 6.66 -7.13
CA GLY A 333 0.38 5.21 -7.20
C GLY A 333 -1.06 4.71 -7.30
N ASP A 334 -1.28 3.44 -6.99
CA ASP A 334 -2.60 2.82 -7.14
C ASP A 334 -3.58 3.29 -6.05
N ALA A 335 -4.82 3.59 -6.42
CA ALA A 335 -5.86 4.02 -5.48
C ALA A 335 -7.29 3.60 -5.87
N THR A 336 -8.13 3.46 -4.84
CA THR A 336 -9.54 3.10 -4.93
C THR A 336 -10.40 4.23 -4.40
N PHE A 337 -11.48 4.54 -5.12
CA PHE A 337 -12.36 5.66 -4.82
C PHE A 337 -13.80 5.16 -4.72
N ASP A 338 -14.48 5.50 -3.63
CA ASP A 338 -15.94 5.36 -3.60
C ASP A 338 -16.57 6.53 -4.37
N CYS A 339 -17.67 6.25 -5.06
CA CYS A 339 -18.38 7.20 -5.90
C CYS A 339 -19.87 6.85 -5.97
N LEU A 340 -20.67 7.79 -6.49
CA LEU A 340 -22.05 7.49 -6.86
C LEU A 340 -22.05 6.88 -8.27
N PRO A 341 -22.78 5.78 -8.53
CA PRO A 341 -22.91 5.22 -9.87
C PRO A 341 -23.36 6.29 -10.89
N GLY A 342 -22.67 6.37 -12.03
CA GLY A 342 -22.91 7.39 -13.05
C GLY A 342 -22.30 8.77 -12.73
N GLY A 343 -21.69 8.95 -11.56
CA GLY A 343 -21.05 10.19 -11.15
C GLY A 343 -19.86 10.53 -12.04
N GLN A 344 -19.69 11.82 -12.33
CA GLN A 344 -18.64 12.33 -13.21
C GLN A 344 -17.27 12.36 -12.52
N VAL A 345 -16.26 11.84 -13.20
CA VAL A 345 -14.89 11.72 -12.72
C VAL A 345 -13.94 12.30 -13.77
N SER A 346 -13.04 13.18 -13.34
CA SER A 346 -11.96 13.68 -14.20
C SER A 346 -10.61 13.33 -13.61
N VAL A 347 -9.67 12.92 -14.46
CA VAL A 347 -8.32 12.51 -14.08
C VAL A 347 -7.30 13.38 -14.80
N PHE A 348 -6.50 14.11 -14.03
CA PHE A 348 -5.43 14.98 -14.53
C PHE A 348 -4.09 14.32 -14.26
N ASN A 349 -3.29 14.11 -15.31
CA ASN A 349 -1.99 13.46 -15.19
C ASN A 349 -0.91 14.46 -14.74
N PHE A 350 -0.16 14.14 -13.69
CA PHE A 350 0.92 14.96 -13.12
C PHE A 350 2.30 14.28 -13.20
N GLY A 351 2.45 13.26 -14.05
CA GLY A 351 3.73 12.59 -14.26
C GLY A 351 3.65 11.06 -14.32
N SER A 352 2.44 10.50 -14.25
CA SER A 352 2.22 9.08 -14.48
C SER A 352 2.53 8.71 -15.94
N THR A 353 3.32 7.66 -16.12
CA THR A 353 3.69 7.14 -17.46
C THR A 353 2.82 5.96 -17.87
N GLN A 354 2.23 5.26 -16.90
CA GLN A 354 1.29 4.16 -17.10
C GLN A 354 0.07 4.39 -16.20
N MET A 355 -1.12 4.35 -16.80
CA MET A 355 -2.38 4.50 -16.09
C MET A 355 -3.42 3.55 -16.67
N ARG A 356 -4.17 2.89 -15.80
CA ARG A 356 -5.31 2.03 -16.12
C ARG A 356 -6.40 2.28 -15.10
N GLY A 357 -7.66 2.29 -15.53
CA GLY A 357 -8.81 2.39 -14.65
C GLY A 357 -9.72 1.17 -14.82
N ASP A 358 -10.24 0.66 -13.70
CA ASP A 358 -11.30 -0.35 -13.66
C ASP A 358 -12.54 0.28 -12.99
N GLY A 359 -13.73 0.04 -13.53
CA GLY A 359 -14.99 0.66 -13.04
C GLY A 359 -15.28 2.06 -13.58
N LEU A 360 -14.59 2.49 -14.63
CA LEU A 360 -14.83 3.74 -15.36
C LEU A 360 -15.34 3.44 -16.78
N GLU A 361 -16.18 4.33 -17.33
CA GLU A 361 -16.77 4.19 -18.67
C GLU A 361 -15.70 4.25 -19.76
N TYR A 362 -14.78 5.20 -19.68
CA TYR A 362 -13.68 5.32 -20.64
C TYR A 362 -12.37 4.80 -20.07
N PRO A 363 -11.59 4.02 -20.85
CA PRO A 363 -10.32 3.47 -20.41
C PRO A 363 -9.29 4.58 -20.20
N LEU A 364 -8.54 4.49 -19.10
CA LEU A 364 -7.45 5.41 -18.83
C LEU A 364 -6.20 5.04 -19.63
N ARG A 365 -5.41 6.07 -19.94
CA ARG A 365 -4.12 5.98 -20.64
C ARG A 365 -3.20 7.09 -20.16
N ARG A 366 -1.96 7.13 -20.66
CA ARG A 366 -1.07 8.26 -20.41
C ARG A 366 -1.62 9.53 -21.08
N PHE A 367 -2.33 10.36 -20.31
CA PHE A 367 -2.78 11.67 -20.78
C PHE A 367 -1.58 12.62 -20.91
N THR A 368 -1.49 13.31 -22.04
CA THR A 368 -0.48 14.33 -22.33
C THR A 368 -1.04 15.75 -22.12
N ASN A 369 -2.35 15.91 -22.06
CA ASN A 369 -3.02 17.17 -21.79
C ASN A 369 -4.27 16.94 -20.90
N TRP A 370 -4.64 17.95 -20.11
CA TRP A 370 -5.65 17.83 -19.06
C TRP A 370 -7.03 17.42 -19.56
N TRP A 371 -7.50 18.00 -20.67
CA TRP A 371 -8.83 17.72 -21.23
C TRP A 371 -9.05 16.24 -21.57
N GLN A 372 -7.99 15.49 -21.89
CA GLN A 372 -8.09 14.10 -22.36
C GLN A 372 -8.61 13.13 -21.29
N GLY A 373 -8.42 13.45 -20.01
CA GLY A 373 -8.89 12.64 -18.88
C GLY A 373 -10.13 13.21 -18.19
N THR A 374 -10.72 14.29 -18.72
CA THR A 374 -11.91 14.92 -18.13
C THR A 374 -13.20 14.24 -18.56
N LEU A 375 -14.26 14.45 -17.76
CA LEU A 375 -15.64 14.05 -18.07
C LEU A 375 -15.86 12.53 -18.23
N ASN A 376 -15.04 11.70 -17.58
CA ASN A 376 -15.29 10.26 -17.46
C ASN A 376 -16.46 10.01 -16.50
N ARG A 377 -16.98 8.77 -16.46
CA ARG A 377 -18.06 8.38 -15.56
C ARG A 377 -17.75 7.09 -14.84
N SER A 378 -18.20 7.01 -13.60
CA SER A 378 -18.15 5.78 -12.81
C SER A 378 -19.27 4.83 -13.21
N LEU A 379 -18.95 3.55 -13.37
CA LEU A 379 -19.94 2.52 -13.72
C LEU A 379 -20.62 1.91 -12.49
N ASN A 380 -19.94 1.92 -11.35
CA ASN A 380 -20.39 1.34 -10.09
C ASN A 380 -20.25 2.35 -8.94
N ASP A 381 -20.50 1.90 -7.71
CA ASP A 381 -20.29 2.66 -6.46
C ASP A 381 -18.79 2.81 -6.09
N ARG A 382 -17.91 2.22 -6.87
CA ARG A 382 -16.46 2.27 -6.70
C ARG A 382 -15.73 2.13 -8.04
N PHE A 383 -14.60 2.81 -8.15
CA PHE A 383 -13.63 2.59 -9.23
C PHE A 383 -12.19 2.52 -8.67
N VAL A 384 -11.31 1.91 -9.45
CA VAL A 384 -9.90 1.74 -9.12
C VAL A 384 -9.05 2.34 -10.22
N ILE A 385 -8.02 3.09 -9.86
CA ILE A 385 -6.98 3.56 -10.77
C ILE A 385 -5.65 2.92 -10.38
N TYR A 386 -5.02 2.27 -11.35
CA TYR A 386 -3.66 1.76 -11.26
C TYR A 386 -2.74 2.72 -12.00
N ALA A 387 -1.72 3.23 -11.33
CA ALA A 387 -0.81 4.22 -11.88
C ALA A 387 0.59 4.08 -11.29
N ASN A 388 1.62 4.40 -12.07
CA ASN A 388 3.01 4.37 -11.62
C ASN A 388 3.59 5.74 -11.24
N GLY A 389 2.74 6.76 -11.14
CA GLY A 389 3.14 8.11 -10.77
C GLY A 389 2.00 8.92 -10.17
N GLU A 390 2.16 10.24 -10.27
CA GLU A 390 1.29 11.25 -9.66
C GLU A 390 0.16 11.66 -10.60
N TYR A 391 -1.04 11.82 -10.04
CA TYR A 391 -2.23 12.30 -10.74
C TYR A 391 -3.22 12.94 -9.77
N LEU A 392 -4.10 13.78 -10.29
CA LEU A 392 -5.14 14.45 -9.54
C LEU A 392 -6.50 13.98 -10.04
N ILE A 393 -7.39 13.58 -9.12
CA ILE A 393 -8.77 13.25 -9.46
C ILE A 393 -9.69 14.41 -9.04
N PHE A 394 -10.65 14.72 -9.90
CA PHE A 394 -11.85 15.49 -9.54
C PHE A 394 -13.09 14.58 -9.60
N ARG A 395 -13.75 14.37 -8.46
CA ARG A 395 -15.07 13.71 -8.38
C ARG A 395 -16.14 14.77 -8.27
N ALA A 396 -17.05 14.86 -9.23
CA ALA A 396 -18.14 15.83 -9.18
C ALA A 396 -19.12 15.49 -8.04
N LEU A 397 -19.70 16.53 -7.43
CA LEU A 397 -20.83 16.39 -6.51
C LEU A 397 -22.12 16.19 -7.33
N PRO A 398 -23.10 15.44 -6.78
CA PRO A 398 -24.38 15.19 -7.44
C PRO A 398 -25.24 16.43 -7.62
#